data_AF-A0A846ZSN8-F1
#
_entry.id   AF-A0A846ZSN8-F1
#
_cell.length_a   1.000
_cell.length_b   1.000
_cell.length_c   1.000
_cell.angle_alpha   90.00
_cell.angle_beta   90.00
_cell.angle_gamma   90.00
#
_symmetry.space_group_name_H-M   'P 1'
#
loop_
_entity.id
_entity.type
_entity.pdbx_description
1 polymer ?
#
loop_
_entity_poly.entity_id
_entity_poly.type
_entity_poly.pdbx_seq_one_letter_code
_entity_poly.pdbx_strand_id
1 'polypeptide(L)' 'MIKDPICGMTVDETMALRVERDGERFYFCSDHCRQKFLSTPAIARHEGKPSGKAIYTCPMHPEV' A
#
# COMPACT_ATOMS: atom_id res chain seq x y z
N MET A 1 -5.96 -11.68 10.07
CA MET A 1 -4.94 -10.93 9.31
C MET A 1 -5.39 -10.78 7.87
N ILE A 2 -5.60 -9.55 7.41
CA ILE A 2 -6.12 -9.24 6.08
C ILE A 2 -5.05 -8.50 5.27
N LYS A 3 -5.08 -8.62 3.95
CA LYS A 3 -4.05 -8.04 3.08
C LYS A 3 -4.59 -6.80 2.39
N ASP A 4 -3.86 -5.70 2.52
CA ASP A 4 -4.18 -4.45 1.82
C ASP A 4 -4.02 -4.66 0.30
N PRO A 5 -5.07 -4.42 -0.52
CA PRO A 5 -5.02 -4.66 -1.96
C PRO A 5 -4.15 -3.65 -2.73
N ILE A 6 -3.78 -2.53 -2.11
CA ILE A 6 -2.98 -1.46 -2.73
C ILE A 6 -1.49 -1.71 -2.57
N CYS A 7 -1.05 -2.04 -1.36
CA CYS A 7 0.38 -2.22 -1.05
C CYS A 7 0.78 -3.68 -0.75
N GLY A 8 -0.19 -4.56 -0.52
CA GLY A 8 0.06 -5.95 -0.16
C GLY A 8 0.48 -6.15 1.30
N MET A 9 0.40 -5.12 2.14
CA MET A 9 0.75 -5.20 3.56
C MET A 9 -0.31 -5.98 4.34
N THR A 10 0.13 -6.82 5.28
CA THR A 10 -0.76 -7.52 6.21
C THR A 10 -1.16 -6.57 7.33
N VAL A 11 -2.46 -6.47 7.59
CA VAL A 11 -3.03 -5.60 8.61
C VAL A 11 -4.07 -6.35 9.44
N ASP A 12 -4.33 -5.86 10.64
CA ASP A 12 -5.37 -6.39 11.52
C ASP A 12 -6.70 -5.73 11.24
N GLU A 13 -7.74 -6.52 11.00
CA GLU A 13 -9.09 -6.05 10.63
C GLU A 13 -9.73 -5.12 11.67
N THR A 14 -9.31 -5.24 12.94
CA THR A 14 -9.83 -4.46 14.07
C THR A 14 -9.18 -3.08 14.17
N MET A 15 -7.95 -2.92 13.66
CA MET A 15 -7.19 -1.66 13.69
C MET A 15 -7.09 -1.00 12.31
N ALA A 16 -7.33 -1.75 11.24
CA ALA A 16 -7.22 -1.28 9.87
C ALA A 16 -8.38 -0.35 9.48
N LEU A 17 -8.12 0.51 8.51
CA LEU A 17 -9.16 1.33 7.91
C LEU A 17 -9.99 0.48 6.96
N ARG A 18 -11.31 0.48 7.14
CA ARG A 18 -12.23 -0.27 6.29
C ARG A 18 -13.05 0.64 5.38
N VAL A 19 -13.33 0.17 4.17
CA VAL A 19 -14.27 0.81 3.22
C VAL A 19 -15.18 -0.26 2.66
N GLU A 20 -16.45 0.09 2.51
CA GLU A 20 -17.42 -0.74 1.80
C GLU A 20 -17.58 -0.22 0.37
N ARG A 21 -17.36 -1.09 -0.61
CA ARG A 21 -17.55 -0.79 -2.04
C ARG A 21 -18.24 -1.99 -2.69
N ASP A 22 -19.35 -1.75 -3.38
CA ASP A 22 -20.12 -2.80 -4.07
C ASP A 22 -20.57 -3.95 -3.13
N GLY A 23 -20.77 -3.66 -1.84
CA GLY A 23 -21.13 -4.66 -0.82
C GLY A 23 -19.95 -5.48 -0.29
N GLU A 24 -18.73 -5.24 -0.78
CA GLU A 24 -17.50 -5.85 -0.28
C GLU A 24 -16.75 -4.90 0.66
N ARG A 25 -16.22 -5.46 1.76
CA ARG A 25 -15.44 -4.72 2.75
C ARG A 25 -13.94 -4.90 2.47
N PHE A 26 -13.27 -3.79 2.15
CA PHE A 26 -11.83 -3.72 1.95
C PHE A 26 -11.13 -3.09 3.15
N TYR A 27 -9.90 -3.52 3.43
CA TYR A 27 -9.11 -3.09 4.59
C TYR A 27 -7.77 -2.53 4.13
N PHE A 28 -7.34 -1.44 4.77
CA PHE A 28 -6.15 -0.68 4.38
C PHE A 28 -5.25 -0.40 5.58
N CYS A 29 -3.94 -0.39 5.33
CA CYS A 29 -2.92 -0.11 6.35
C CYS A 29 -2.87 1.38 6.75
N SER A 30 -3.33 2.27 5.88
CA SER A 30 -3.21 3.71 6.06
C SER A 30 -4.25 4.46 5.22
N ASP A 31 -4.48 5.73 5.58
CA ASP A 31 -5.43 6.60 4.87
C ASP A 31 -5.01 6.77 3.40
N HIS A 32 -3.70 6.84 3.14
CA HIS A 32 -3.15 6.94 1.80
C HIS A 32 -3.57 5.76 0.90
N CYS A 33 -3.50 4.52 1.39
CA CYS A 33 -3.93 3.34 0.64
C CYS A 33 -5.44 3.36 0.41
N ARG A 34 -6.23 3.72 1.44
CA ARG A 34 -7.67 3.89 1.32
C ARG A 34 -8.05 4.91 0.25
N GLN A 35 -7.43 6.08 0.27
CA GLN A 35 -7.71 7.18 -0.66
C GLN A 35 -7.33 6.80 -2.08
N LYS A 36 -6.20 6.11 -2.26
CA LYS A 36 -5.79 5.56 -3.56
C LYS A 36 -6.80 4.54 -4.09
N PHE A 37 -7.36 3.69 -3.23
CA PHE A 37 -8.41 2.75 -3.59
C PHE A 37 -9.69 3.46 -4.05
N LEU A 38 -10.11 4.51 -3.34
CA LEU A 38 -11.28 5.33 -3.72
C LEU A 38 -11.07 6.06 -5.05
N SER A 39 -9.87 6.61 -5.27
CA SER A 39 -9.51 7.31 -6.51
C SER A 39 -9.25 6.36 -7.69
N THR A 40 -9.07 5.07 -7.44
CA THR A 40 -8.85 4.07 -8.49
C THR A 40 -10.19 3.45 -8.93
N PRO A 41 -10.61 3.61 -10.19
CA PRO A 41 -11.77 2.90 -10.73
C PRO A 41 -11.48 1.39 -10.75
N ALA A 42 -12.50 0.56 -10.49
CA ALA A 42 -12.38 -0.90 -10.27
C ALA A 42 -11.64 -1.71 -11.37
N ILE A 43 -11.41 -1.09 -12.53
CA ILE A 43 -10.78 -1.71 -13.71
C ILE A 43 -9.24 -1.62 -13.67
N ALA A 44 -8.68 -0.81 -12.78
CA ALA A 44 -7.23 -0.64 -12.72
C ALA A 44 -6.62 -1.61 -11.70
N ARG A 45 -6.36 -2.84 -12.16
CA ARG A 45 -5.37 -3.75 -11.57
C ARG A 45 -3.99 -3.12 -11.74
N HIS A 46 -3.67 -2.10 -10.94
CA HIS A 46 -2.34 -1.55 -10.92
C HIS A 46 -1.45 -2.51 -10.14
N GLU A 47 -0.76 -3.34 -10.92
CA GLU A 47 0.37 -4.14 -10.51
C GLU A 47 1.28 -3.34 -9.58
N GLY A 48 1.68 -3.99 -8.49
CA GLY A 48 2.38 -3.38 -7.37
C GLY A 48 3.53 -2.52 -7.85
N LYS A 49 3.41 -1.21 -7.61
CA LYS A 49 4.56 -0.32 -7.77
C LYS A 49 5.42 -0.49 -6.51
N PRO A 50 6.66 -0.97 -6.63
CA PRO A 50 7.52 -1.19 -5.47
C PRO A 50 7.76 0.18 -4.84
N SER A 51 7.30 0.35 -3.60
CA SER A 51 7.67 1.51 -2.81
C SER A 51 9.19 1.48 -2.72
N GLY A 52 9.82 2.50 -3.28
CA GLY A 52 11.23 2.49 -3.63
C GLY A 52 12.09 2.03 -2.48
N LYS A 53 12.90 1.00 -2.73
CA LYS A 53 14.24 1.01 -2.15
C LYS A 53 14.89 2.26 -2.74
N ALA A 54 14.87 3.35 -1.97
CA ALA A 54 15.86 4.39 -2.16
C ALA A 54 17.18 3.64 -2.28
N ILE A 55 17.78 3.71 -3.47
CA ILE A 55 19.16 3.31 -3.62
C ILE A 55 19.87 4.26 -2.66
N TYR A 56 20.30 3.73 -1.51
CA TYR A 56 21.28 4.40 -0.69
C TYR A 56 22.59 4.29 -1.46
N THR A 57 22.68 5.04 -2.56
CA THR A 57 23.95 5.40 -3.15
C THR A 57 24.51 6.41 -2.17
N CYS A 58 25.09 5.94 -1.07
CA CYS A 58 25.98 6.80 -0.33
C CYS A 58 27.35 6.68 -0.95
N PRO A 59 27.81 7.74 -1.64
CA PRO A 59 29.20 7.90 -2.01
C PRO A 59 29.94 8.27 -0.73
N MET A 60 30.19 7.29 0.13
CA MET A 60 31.22 7.40 1.14
C MET A 60 32.06 6.12 1.04
N HIS A 61 32.87 6.08 -0.03
CA HIS A 61 34.19 5.48 0.05
C HIS A 61 35.16 6.58 0.51
N PRO A 62 35.36 6.75 1.83
CA PRO A 62 36.64 7.18 2.38
C PRO A 62 37.18 6.05 3.26
N GLU A 63 38.46 5.76 3.35
CA GLU A 63 39.67 6.44 2.91
C GLU A 63 40.81 5.44 3.19
N VAL A 64 41.77 5.34 2.25
CA VAL A 64 43.10 4.69 2.36
C VAL A 64 43.16 3.16 2.36
#